data_AF-A0AAW9DUZ3-F1
#
_entry.id   AF-A0AAW9DUZ3-F1
#
_cell.length_a   1.000
_cell.length_b   1.000
_cell.length_c   1.000
_cell.angle_alpha   90.00
_cell.angle_beta   90.00
_cell.angle_gamma   90.00
#
_symmetry.space_group_name_H-M   'P 1'
#
loop_
_entity.id
_entity.type
_entity.pdbx_description
1 polymer ?
#
loop_
_entity_poly.entity_id
_entity_poly.type
_entity_poly.pdbx_seq_one_letter_code
_entity_poly.pdbx_strand_id
1 'polypeptide(L)'
;MTTTEPEALRARAEALHLHGLIAHWPEVATQTWLPPLLAWEEQERSCRSLERRLKTAHIGRFKPLCDFDWSWPKRCDRAAIDALMALDFLTDASNIVFVGPNGIGKSTLAQNIAHQTLIAGHTVLFTSAGQMLGDLAALDSDSALRRRLRHYARPQLLVIDEVGYLAYSNRHADLMFELISRRYQNKSTIVTTNRPFAEWREIEQPDVWKIGRAGVRHPGSPT
;
A
#
# COMPACT_ATOMS: atom_id res chain seq x y z
N MET A 1 12.20 11.65 32.04
CA MET A 1 13.19 12.69 31.70
C MET A 1 12.55 13.62 30.70
N THR A 2 12.26 14.86 31.09
CA THR A 2 11.66 15.86 30.21
C THR A 2 12.73 16.41 29.28
N THR A 3 12.67 16.07 27.99
CA THR A 3 13.54 16.63 26.95
C THR A 3 13.47 18.15 26.99
N THR A 4 14.60 18.83 27.10
CA THR A 4 14.61 20.31 27.09
C THR A 4 14.22 20.82 25.71
N GLU A 5 13.57 21.98 25.62
CA GLU A 5 13.10 22.57 24.35
C GLU A 5 14.22 22.67 23.28
N PRO A 6 15.48 23.04 23.61
CA PRO A 6 16.57 23.05 22.64
C PRO A 6 16.97 21.65 22.15
N GLU A 7 16.92 20.62 22.98
CA GLU A 7 17.20 19.23 22.57
C GLU A 7 16.14 18.72 21.59
N ALA A 8 14.87 19.10 21.81
CA ALA A 8 13.78 18.76 20.90
C ALA A 8 13.95 19.43 19.51
N LEU A 9 14.35 20.71 19.47
CA LEU A 9 14.64 21.40 18.21
C LEU A 9 15.84 20.78 17.48
N ARG A 10 16.86 20.33 18.22
CA ARG A 10 18.04 19.68 17.62
C ARG A 10 17.67 18.36 16.97
N ALA A 11 16.87 17.53 17.65
CA ALA A 11 16.39 16.26 17.11
C ALA A 11 15.58 16.47 15.82
N ARG A 12 14.77 17.53 15.75
CA ARG A 12 14.03 17.91 14.52
C ARG A 12 14.99 18.30 13.39
N ALA A 13 16.01 19.12 13.66
CA ALA A 13 17.01 19.49 12.66
C ALA A 13 17.81 18.27 12.15
N GLU A 14 18.13 17.32 13.04
CA GLU A 14 18.77 16.04 12.71
C GLU A 14 17.87 15.16 11.83
N ALA A 15 16.59 15.03 12.16
CA ALA A 15 15.59 14.32 11.35
C ALA A 15 15.40 14.97 9.96
N LEU A 16 15.57 16.28 9.86
CA LEU A 16 15.55 17.02 8.61
C LEU A 16 16.90 17.00 7.85
N HIS A 17 17.95 16.39 8.39
CA HIS A 17 19.30 16.39 7.81
C HIS A 17 19.83 17.80 7.50
N LEU A 18 19.53 18.80 8.35
CA LEU A 18 20.01 20.17 8.19
C LEU A 18 21.45 20.30 8.71
N HIS A 19 22.40 19.64 8.05
CA HIS A 19 23.78 19.49 8.52
C HIS A 19 24.50 20.82 8.84
N GLY A 20 24.28 21.87 8.04
CA GLY A 20 24.84 23.19 8.33
C GLY A 20 24.29 23.80 9.62
N LEU A 21 22.98 23.65 9.85
CA LEU A 21 22.33 24.15 11.07
C LEU A 21 22.80 23.38 12.31
N ILE A 22 23.01 22.07 12.17
CA ILE A 22 23.56 21.20 13.23
C ILE A 22 25.02 21.54 13.54
N ALA A 23 25.84 21.82 12.52
CA ALA A 23 27.26 22.19 12.70
C ALA A 23 27.42 23.51 13.47
N HIS A 24 26.48 24.44 13.31
CA HIS A 24 26.45 25.74 13.98
C HIS A 24 25.41 25.82 15.11
N TRP A 25 25.05 24.68 15.71
CA TRP A 25 23.97 24.59 16.71
C TRP A 25 24.08 25.62 17.86
N PRO A 26 25.25 25.87 18.47
CA PRO A 26 25.37 26.85 19.56
C PRO A 26 24.98 28.28 19.17
N GLU A 27 25.10 28.64 17.89
CA GLU A 27 24.80 29.98 17.37
C GLU A 27 23.29 30.16 17.10
N VAL A 28 22.60 29.06 16.77
CA VAL A 28 21.20 29.07 16.32
C VAL A 28 20.21 28.59 17.38
N ALA A 29 20.64 27.83 18.38
CA ALA A 29 19.76 27.13 19.33
C ALA A 29 18.81 28.06 20.11
N THR A 30 19.22 29.31 20.37
CA THR A 30 18.45 30.30 21.12
C THR A 30 17.71 31.30 20.22
N GLN A 31 17.79 31.14 18.90
CA GLN A 31 17.21 32.09 17.96
C GLN A 31 15.70 31.88 17.83
N THR A 32 14.94 32.98 17.92
CA THR A 32 13.46 32.94 17.88
C THR A 32 12.90 32.53 16.52
N TRP A 33 13.67 32.70 15.44
CA TRP A 33 13.29 32.28 14.09
C TRP A 33 13.48 30.78 13.83
N LEU A 34 14.22 30.07 14.70
CA LEU A 34 14.54 28.66 14.47
C LEU A 34 13.32 27.72 14.56
N PRO A 35 12.46 27.78 15.61
CA PRO A 35 11.27 26.92 15.67
C PRO A 35 10.31 27.05 14.47
N PRO A 36 9.92 28.26 14.00
CA PRO A 36 9.07 28.39 12.83
C PRO A 36 9.77 27.95 11.53
N LEU A 37 11.09 28.17 11.38
CA LEU A 37 11.85 27.67 10.22
C LEU A 37 11.79 26.14 10.12
N LEU A 38 12.05 25.43 11.23
CA LEU A 38 11.97 23.97 11.25
C LEU A 38 10.56 23.48 10.93
N ALA A 39 9.53 24.17 11.43
CA ALA A 39 8.14 23.84 11.14
C ALA A 39 7.79 24.03 9.65
N TRP A 40 8.27 25.11 9.02
CA TRP A 40 8.07 25.33 7.58
C TRP A 40 8.75 24.25 6.75
N GLU A 41 9.99 23.90 7.06
CA GLU A 41 10.74 22.86 6.34
C GLU A 41 10.08 21.48 6.48
N GLU A 42 9.63 21.11 7.69
CA GLU A 42 8.86 19.88 7.93
C GLU A 42 7.58 19.83 7.09
N GLN A 43 6.82 20.92 7.08
CA GLN A 43 5.58 21.02 6.33
C GLN A 43 5.82 20.92 4.83
N GLU A 44 6.78 21.68 4.30
CA GLU A 44 7.12 21.66 2.87
C GLU A 44 7.60 20.28 2.43
N ARG A 45 8.46 19.61 3.20
CA ARG A 45 8.90 18.25 2.89
C ARG A 45 7.76 17.25 2.95
N SER A 46 6.86 17.37 3.92
CA SER A 46 5.68 16.51 4.03
C SER A 46 4.77 16.67 2.81
N CYS A 47 4.45 17.91 2.43
CA CYS A 47 3.67 18.24 1.24
C CYS A 47 4.31 17.67 -0.03
N ARG A 48 5.59 17.96 -0.28
CA ARG A 48 6.31 17.48 -1.48
C ARG A 48 6.42 15.95 -1.52
N SER A 49 6.63 15.32 -0.36
CA SER A 49 6.67 13.86 -0.27
C SER A 49 5.31 13.25 -0.62
N LEU A 50 4.22 13.80 -0.10
CA LEU A 50 2.86 13.36 -0.41
C LEU A 50 2.52 13.57 -1.89
N GLU A 51 2.77 14.76 -2.45
CA GLU A 51 2.54 15.07 -3.87
C GLU A 51 3.30 14.11 -4.77
N ARG A 52 4.58 13.84 -4.47
CA ARG A 52 5.38 12.88 -5.22
C ARG A 52 4.76 11.49 -5.18
N ARG A 53 4.36 11.02 -3.99
CA ARG A 53 3.76 9.68 -3.85
C ARG A 53 2.43 9.58 -4.58
N LEU A 54 1.55 10.59 -4.47
CA LEU A 54 0.29 10.68 -5.22
C LEU A 54 0.53 10.59 -6.73
N LYS A 55 1.51 11.35 -7.25
CA LYS A 55 1.86 11.34 -8.68
C LYS A 55 2.35 9.96 -9.13
N THR A 56 3.18 9.29 -8.33
CA THR A 56 3.73 7.97 -8.69
C THR A 56 2.79 6.80 -8.42
N ALA A 57 1.71 7.00 -7.66
CA ALA A 57 0.81 5.92 -7.28
C ALA A 57 -0.18 5.54 -8.38
N HIS A 58 -0.45 6.43 -9.33
CA HIS A 58 -1.34 6.17 -10.47
C HIS A 58 -2.77 5.70 -10.07
N ILE A 59 -3.29 6.15 -8.92
CA ILE A 59 -4.64 5.77 -8.42
C ILE A 59 -5.76 6.27 -9.36
N GLY A 60 -5.52 7.38 -10.06
CA GLY A 60 -6.53 8.03 -10.90
C GLY A 60 -7.60 8.75 -10.08
N ARG A 61 -8.72 9.11 -10.72
CA ARG A 61 -9.88 9.68 -10.04
C ARG A 61 -10.73 8.56 -9.46
N PHE A 62 -11.24 8.77 -8.25
CA PHE A 62 -12.08 7.80 -7.56
C PHE A 62 -13.10 8.51 -6.66
N LYS A 63 -14.15 7.78 -6.31
CA LYS A 63 -15.18 8.24 -5.38
C LYS A 63 -14.68 8.04 -3.95
N PRO A 64 -14.68 9.07 -3.08
CA PRO A 64 -14.23 8.92 -1.71
C PRO A 64 -15.15 7.99 -0.92
N LEU A 65 -14.60 7.33 0.09
CA LEU A 65 -15.32 6.33 0.88
C LEU A 65 -16.55 6.90 1.60
N CYS A 66 -16.51 8.18 1.99
CA CYS A 66 -17.65 8.87 2.61
C CYS A 66 -18.88 8.92 1.71
N ASP A 67 -18.67 8.97 0.40
CA ASP A 67 -19.75 9.01 -0.59
C ASP A 67 -20.13 7.59 -1.06
N PHE A 68 -19.39 6.56 -0.64
CA PHE A 68 -19.62 5.17 -1.08
C PHE A 68 -21.02 4.70 -0.68
N ASP A 69 -21.74 4.11 -1.63
CA ASP A 69 -23.10 3.63 -1.39
C ASP A 69 -23.06 2.25 -0.74
N TRP A 70 -23.17 2.21 0.59
CA TRP A 70 -23.18 0.97 1.35
C TRP A 70 -24.47 0.15 1.19
N SER A 71 -25.53 0.72 0.60
CA SER A 71 -26.73 -0.05 0.26
C SER A 71 -26.51 -0.98 -0.95
N TRP A 72 -25.43 -0.75 -1.69
CA TRP A 72 -25.04 -1.51 -2.87
C TRP A 72 -23.53 -1.80 -2.83
N PRO A 73 -23.10 -2.95 -2.25
CA PRO A 73 -23.62 -4.28 -2.54
C PRO A 73 -24.38 -4.93 -1.36
N LYS A 74 -25.35 -5.81 -1.66
CA LYS A 74 -26.19 -6.52 -0.66
C LYS A 74 -25.41 -7.36 0.37
N ARG A 75 -24.16 -7.72 0.07
CA ARG A 75 -23.25 -8.43 0.96
C ARG A 75 -21.87 -7.78 0.86
N CYS A 76 -21.63 -6.80 1.70
CA CYS A 76 -20.32 -6.18 1.91
C CYS A 76 -20.09 -6.09 3.41
N ASP A 77 -18.98 -6.65 3.89
CA ASP A 77 -18.61 -6.54 5.29
C ASP A 77 -17.97 -5.17 5.52
N ARG A 78 -18.79 -4.19 5.91
CA ARG A 78 -18.33 -2.84 6.22
C ARG A 78 -17.30 -2.84 7.34
N ALA A 79 -17.46 -3.69 8.36
CA ALA A 79 -16.52 -3.76 9.47
C ALA A 79 -15.15 -4.25 9.00
N ALA A 80 -15.11 -5.18 8.04
CA ALA A 80 -13.86 -5.58 7.39
C ALA A 80 -13.20 -4.42 6.62
N ILE A 81 -13.98 -3.63 5.86
CA ILE A 81 -13.43 -2.46 5.15
C ILE A 81 -12.89 -1.41 6.13
N ASP A 82 -13.64 -1.11 7.19
CA ASP A 82 -13.20 -0.16 8.22
C ASP A 82 -11.91 -0.64 8.90
N ALA A 83 -11.77 -1.95 9.15
CA ALA A 83 -10.53 -2.54 9.65
C ALA A 83 -9.37 -2.43 8.64
N LEU A 84 -9.64 -2.58 7.33
CA LEU A 84 -8.62 -2.36 6.30
C LEU A 84 -8.17 -0.89 6.23
N MET A 85 -9.05 0.07 6.52
CA MET A 85 -8.71 1.49 6.56
C MET A 85 -7.77 1.85 7.73
N ALA A 86 -7.67 0.99 8.75
CA ALA A 86 -6.68 1.13 9.82
C ALA A 86 -5.25 0.75 9.38
N LEU A 87 -5.10 0.08 8.23
CA LEU A 87 -3.82 -0.29 7.60
C LEU A 87 -2.93 -1.27 8.36
N ASP A 88 -3.42 -1.91 9.44
CA ASP A 88 -2.64 -2.88 10.23
C ASP A 88 -2.04 -4.01 9.35
N PHE A 89 -2.77 -4.41 8.30
CA PHE A 89 -2.34 -5.44 7.34
C PHE A 89 -1.01 -5.12 6.65
N LEU A 90 -0.62 -3.84 6.55
CA LEU A 90 0.65 -3.42 5.97
C LEU A 90 1.84 -3.87 6.81
N THR A 91 1.68 -3.92 8.13
CA THR A 91 2.71 -4.36 9.08
C THR A 91 2.94 -5.86 8.96
N ASP A 92 1.85 -6.61 8.84
CA ASP A 92 1.87 -8.08 8.70
C ASP A 92 2.16 -8.55 7.27
N ALA A 93 2.41 -7.61 6.34
CA ALA A 93 2.58 -7.88 4.91
C ALA A 93 1.45 -8.76 4.30
N SER A 94 0.22 -8.58 4.79
CA SER A 94 -0.93 -9.40 4.41
C SER A 94 -1.52 -8.95 3.07
N ASN A 95 -1.87 -9.92 2.23
CA ASN A 95 -2.53 -9.65 0.96
C ASN A 95 -4.05 -9.62 1.12
N ILE A 96 -4.71 -8.77 0.33
CA ILE A 96 -6.16 -8.59 0.34
C ILE A 96 -6.69 -8.93 -1.05
N VAL A 97 -7.78 -9.68 -1.11
CA VAL A 97 -8.43 -10.02 -2.36
C VAL A 97 -9.89 -9.57 -2.32
N PHE A 98 -10.25 -8.64 -3.19
CA PHE A 98 -11.63 -8.25 -3.44
C PHE A 98 -12.22 -9.13 -4.54
N VAL A 99 -13.20 -9.96 -4.17
CA VAL A 99 -13.89 -10.87 -5.08
C VAL A 99 -15.35 -10.47 -5.22
N GLY A 100 -15.84 -10.40 -6.45
CA GLY A 100 -17.27 -10.23 -6.71
C GLY A 100 -17.57 -9.66 -8.10
N PRO A 101 -18.83 -9.62 -8.52
CA PRO A 101 -19.22 -9.18 -9.87
C PRO A 101 -18.77 -7.75 -10.19
N ASN A 102 -18.80 -7.40 -11.47
CA ASN A 102 -18.45 -6.04 -11.92
C ASN A 102 -19.43 -5.00 -11.37
N GLY A 103 -18.97 -3.76 -11.22
CA GLY A 103 -19.83 -2.64 -10.83
C GLY A 103 -20.23 -2.57 -9.35
N ILE A 104 -19.65 -3.41 -8.47
CA ILE A 104 -19.93 -3.39 -7.03
C ILE A 104 -18.94 -2.54 -6.21
N GLY A 105 -18.05 -1.79 -6.86
CA GLY A 105 -17.13 -0.87 -6.19
C GLY A 105 -15.81 -1.47 -5.67
N LYS A 106 -15.41 -2.69 -6.08
CA LYS A 106 -14.13 -3.30 -5.66
C LYS A 106 -12.92 -2.39 -5.92
N SER A 107 -12.81 -1.86 -7.14
CA SER A 107 -11.74 -0.93 -7.52
C SER A 107 -11.81 0.34 -6.68
N THR A 108 -13.00 0.88 -6.44
CA THR A 108 -13.20 2.07 -5.60
C THR A 108 -12.75 1.85 -4.16
N LEU A 109 -13.06 0.70 -3.55
CA LEU A 109 -12.59 0.35 -2.21
C LEU A 109 -11.06 0.22 -2.19
N ALA A 110 -10.48 -0.47 -3.19
CA ALA A 110 -9.03 -0.59 -3.32
C ALA A 110 -8.34 0.77 -3.50
N GLN A 111 -8.93 1.69 -4.28
CA GLN A 111 -8.45 3.06 -4.47
C GLN A 111 -8.49 3.87 -3.17
N ASN A 112 -9.55 3.74 -2.36
CA ASN A 112 -9.65 4.42 -1.07
C ASN A 112 -8.59 3.90 -0.07
N ILE A 113 -8.38 2.59 0.01
CA ILE A 113 -7.32 2.00 0.86
C ILE A 113 -5.93 2.45 0.37
N ALA A 114 -5.70 2.45 -0.94
CA ALA A 114 -4.48 2.96 -1.56
C ALA A 114 -4.23 4.43 -1.21
N HIS A 115 -5.26 5.26 -1.30
CA HIS A 115 -5.16 6.68 -0.94
C HIS A 115 -4.87 6.87 0.55
N GLN A 116 -5.54 6.14 1.44
CA GLN A 116 -5.27 6.18 2.87
C GLN A 116 -3.84 5.76 3.20
N THR A 117 -3.33 4.74 2.49
CA THR A 117 -1.94 4.28 2.60
C THR A 117 -0.93 5.38 2.22
N LEU A 118 -1.24 6.19 1.19
CA LEU A 118 -0.39 7.33 0.80
C LEU A 118 -0.38 8.42 1.87
N ILE A 119 -1.55 8.76 2.42
CA ILE A 119 -1.70 9.74 3.51
C ILE A 119 -0.90 9.28 4.74
N ALA A 120 -0.97 7.99 5.09
CA ALA A 120 -0.26 7.39 6.21
C ALA A 120 1.27 7.34 6.05
N GLY A 121 1.81 7.82 4.93
CA GLY A 121 3.26 7.91 4.74
C GLY A 121 3.87 6.82 3.87
N HIS A 122 3.06 5.91 3.33
CA HIS A 122 3.55 4.74 2.63
C HIS A 122 3.54 4.89 1.11
N THR A 123 4.35 4.09 0.41
CA THR A 123 4.40 4.11 -1.05
C THR A 123 3.37 3.15 -1.64
N VAL A 124 2.68 3.59 -2.69
CA VAL A 124 1.65 2.81 -3.37
C VAL A 124 1.89 2.82 -4.87
N LEU A 125 1.51 1.75 -5.55
CA LEU A 125 1.35 1.70 -7.00
C LEU A 125 0.03 1.00 -7.33
N PHE A 126 -0.79 1.64 -8.15
CA PHE A 126 -2.04 1.11 -8.67
C PHE A 126 -1.88 0.83 -10.16
N THR A 127 -2.28 -0.36 -10.60
CA THR A 127 -2.21 -0.76 -12.01
C THR A 127 -3.26 -1.82 -12.31
N SER A 128 -3.75 -1.89 -13.55
CA SER A 128 -4.53 -3.05 -13.97
C SER A 128 -3.59 -4.22 -14.24
N ALA A 129 -4.08 -5.44 -14.05
CA ALA A 129 -3.32 -6.65 -14.33
C ALA A 129 -2.84 -6.70 -15.80
N GLY A 130 -3.68 -6.24 -16.73
CA GLY A 130 -3.36 -6.19 -18.16
C GLY A 130 -2.25 -5.22 -18.49
N GLN A 131 -2.28 -4.01 -17.92
CA GLN A 131 -1.21 -3.04 -18.14
C GLN A 131 0.11 -3.55 -17.59
N MET A 132 0.10 -4.05 -16.34
CA MET A 132 1.30 -4.56 -15.68
C MET A 132 1.91 -5.74 -16.42
N LEU A 133 1.09 -6.73 -16.77
CA LEU A 133 1.61 -7.94 -17.42
C LEU A 133 1.97 -7.69 -18.88
N GLY A 134 1.27 -6.82 -19.59
CA GLY A 134 1.67 -6.39 -20.93
C GLY A 134 3.04 -5.71 -20.94
N ASP A 135 3.29 -4.84 -19.95
CA ASP A 135 4.58 -4.17 -19.76
C ASP A 135 5.70 -5.18 -19.42
N LEU A 136 5.44 -6.15 -18.55
CA LEU A 136 6.40 -7.20 -18.22
C LEU A 136 6.65 -8.16 -19.38
N ALA A 137 5.61 -8.55 -20.12
CA ALA A 137 5.70 -9.50 -21.23
C ALA A 137 6.35 -8.90 -22.48
N ALA A 138 6.31 -7.58 -22.66
CA ALA A 138 6.96 -6.89 -23.76
C ALA A 138 8.49 -6.78 -23.63
N LEU A 139 9.06 -7.16 -22.47
CA LEU A 139 10.49 -7.10 -22.23
C LEU A 139 11.17 -8.42 -22.63
N ASP A 140 12.10 -8.33 -23.60
CA ASP A 140 12.87 -9.48 -24.09
C ASP A 140 14.20 -9.69 -23.36
N SER A 141 14.73 -8.66 -22.71
CA SER A 141 15.98 -8.73 -21.94
C SER A 141 15.73 -9.07 -20.48
N ASP A 142 16.41 -10.10 -19.98
CA ASP A 142 16.32 -10.53 -18.57
C ASP A 142 16.68 -9.39 -17.59
N SER A 143 17.67 -8.56 -17.92
CA SER A 143 18.05 -7.43 -17.06
C SER A 143 16.96 -6.34 -17.00
N ALA A 144 16.28 -6.09 -18.13
CA ALA A 144 15.18 -5.15 -18.21
C ALA A 144 13.94 -5.68 -17.47
N LEU A 145 13.62 -6.97 -17.64
CA LEU A 145 12.53 -7.64 -16.95
C LEU A 145 12.73 -7.61 -15.44
N ARG A 146 13.90 -8.00 -14.94
CA ARG A 146 14.23 -7.94 -13.50
C ARG A 146 14.10 -6.53 -12.93
N ARG A 147 14.52 -5.50 -13.69
CA ARG A 147 14.37 -4.09 -13.29
C ARG A 147 12.90 -3.70 -13.19
N ARG A 148 12.07 -4.12 -14.15
CA ARG A 148 10.63 -3.80 -14.15
C ARG A 148 9.86 -4.57 -13.07
N LEU A 149 10.18 -5.84 -12.82
CA LEU A 149 9.65 -6.58 -11.67
C LEU A 149 10.01 -5.90 -10.34
N ARG A 150 11.24 -5.41 -10.17
CA ARG A 150 11.62 -4.62 -8.98
C ARG A 150 10.80 -3.34 -8.83
N HIS A 151 10.42 -2.70 -9.94
CA HIS A 151 9.56 -1.51 -9.90
C HIS A 151 8.18 -1.84 -9.31
N TYR A 152 7.55 -2.95 -9.71
CA TYR A 152 6.26 -3.39 -9.15
C TYR A 152 6.38 -3.99 -7.73
N ALA A 153 7.52 -4.59 -7.39
CA ALA A 153 7.76 -5.19 -6.08
C ALA A 153 8.13 -4.18 -4.98
N ARG A 154 8.65 -3.00 -5.34
CA ARG A 154 9.16 -1.99 -4.39
C ARG A 154 8.10 -1.29 -3.53
N PRO A 155 6.92 -0.89 -4.03
CA PRO A 155 5.93 -0.16 -3.25
C PRO A 155 5.45 -0.96 -2.03
N GLN A 156 5.19 -0.27 -0.92
CA GLN A 156 4.66 -0.88 0.30
C GLN A 156 3.31 -1.54 0.06
N LEU A 157 2.48 -0.91 -0.76
CA LEU A 157 1.23 -1.48 -1.26
C LEU A 157 1.25 -1.49 -2.79
N LEU A 158 1.02 -2.65 -3.39
CA LEU A 158 0.72 -2.77 -4.81
C LEU A 158 -0.76 -3.13 -4.95
N VAL A 159 -1.48 -2.38 -5.79
CA VAL A 159 -2.86 -2.72 -6.14
C VAL A 159 -2.88 -3.20 -7.58
N ILE A 160 -3.35 -4.43 -7.78
CA ILE A 160 -3.52 -5.07 -9.07
C ILE A 160 -5.02 -5.21 -9.33
N ASP A 161 -5.55 -4.34 -10.17
CA ASP A 161 -6.97 -4.29 -10.50
C ASP A 161 -7.30 -5.25 -11.66
N GLU A 162 -8.52 -5.81 -11.65
CA GLU A 162 -9.11 -6.54 -12.78
C GLU A 162 -8.39 -7.82 -13.21
N VAL A 163 -7.88 -8.62 -12.28
CA VAL A 163 -7.13 -9.84 -12.62
C VAL A 163 -7.95 -10.87 -13.40
N GLY A 164 -9.27 -10.93 -13.22
CA GLY A 164 -10.13 -11.97 -13.82
C GLY A 164 -10.46 -11.85 -15.32
N TYR A 165 -10.01 -10.79 -16.01
CA TYR A 165 -10.41 -10.53 -17.40
C TYR A 165 -9.49 -11.12 -18.47
N LEU A 166 -8.27 -11.51 -18.11
CA LEU A 166 -7.29 -11.92 -19.10
C LEU A 166 -7.25 -13.45 -19.15
N ALA A 167 -7.44 -14.00 -20.35
CA ALA A 167 -6.97 -15.34 -20.67
C ALA A 167 -5.44 -15.27 -20.66
N TYR A 168 -4.85 -15.36 -19.46
CA TYR A 168 -3.41 -15.28 -19.28
C TYR A 168 -2.75 -16.44 -20.02
N SER A 169 -1.87 -16.14 -20.97
CA SER A 169 -0.94 -17.17 -21.44
C SER A 169 -0.07 -17.64 -20.28
N ASN A 170 0.53 -18.83 -20.37
CA ASN A 170 1.41 -19.36 -19.31
C ASN A 170 2.46 -18.33 -18.86
N ARG A 171 3.04 -17.57 -19.81
CA ARG A 171 3.99 -16.48 -19.51
C ARG A 171 3.43 -15.41 -18.57
N HIS A 172 2.16 -15.03 -18.73
CA HIS A 172 1.54 -14.03 -17.85
C HIS A 172 1.32 -14.58 -16.44
N ALA A 173 0.95 -15.87 -16.33
CA ALA A 173 0.82 -16.53 -15.03
C ALA A 173 2.17 -16.61 -14.31
N ASP A 174 3.24 -16.99 -15.02
CA ASP A 174 4.61 -17.04 -14.49
C ASP A 174 5.07 -15.67 -13.97
N LEU A 175 4.83 -14.60 -14.75
CA LEU A 175 5.19 -13.24 -14.37
C LEU A 175 4.41 -12.73 -13.15
N MET A 176 3.10 -13.02 -13.09
CA MET A 176 2.28 -12.70 -11.93
C MET A 176 2.79 -13.46 -10.69
N PHE A 177 3.06 -14.76 -10.84
CA PHE A 177 3.58 -15.60 -9.78
C PHE A 177 4.92 -15.10 -9.24
N GLU A 178 5.85 -14.76 -10.13
CA GLU A 178 7.15 -14.21 -9.77
C GLU A 178 7.01 -12.90 -8.99
N LEU A 179 6.12 -12.00 -9.43
CA LEU A 179 5.88 -10.73 -8.74
C LEU A 179 5.28 -10.94 -7.35
N ILE A 180 4.25 -11.79 -7.22
CA ILE A 180 3.61 -12.08 -5.93
C ILE A 180 4.62 -12.74 -4.98
N SER A 181 5.42 -13.68 -5.47
CA SER A 181 6.46 -14.36 -4.69
C SER A 181 7.50 -13.38 -4.13
N ARG A 182 7.93 -12.38 -4.93
CA ARG A 182 8.86 -11.34 -4.47
C ARG A 182 8.28 -10.44 -3.38
N ARG A 183 6.95 -10.32 -3.31
CA ARG A 183 6.24 -9.47 -2.35
C ARG A 183 5.79 -10.22 -1.11
N TYR A 184 5.59 -11.54 -1.23
CA TYR A 184 5.12 -12.41 -0.16
C TYR A 184 5.93 -12.22 1.13
N GLN A 185 5.22 -12.07 2.26
CA GLN A 185 5.76 -11.80 3.61
C GLN A 185 6.61 -10.52 3.77
N ASN A 186 6.74 -9.69 2.73
CA ASN A 186 7.57 -8.49 2.76
C ASN A 186 6.77 -7.20 2.51
N LYS A 187 5.78 -7.25 1.61
CA LYS A 187 4.97 -6.11 1.17
C LYS A 187 3.55 -6.57 0.83
N SER A 188 2.56 -5.74 1.16
CA SER A 188 1.15 -6.11 0.96
C SER A 188 0.69 -5.88 -0.47
N THR A 189 -0.22 -6.72 -0.95
CA THR A 189 -0.81 -6.61 -2.28
C THR A 189 -2.33 -6.66 -2.18
N ILE A 190 -3.02 -5.72 -2.82
CA ILE A 190 -4.47 -5.79 -3.04
C ILE A 190 -4.71 -6.28 -4.45
N VAL A 191 -5.58 -7.27 -4.59
CA VAL A 191 -6.05 -7.78 -5.89
C VAL A 191 -7.55 -7.59 -5.98
N THR A 192 -8.05 -7.15 -7.14
CA THR A 192 -9.49 -7.25 -7.45
C THR A 192 -9.75 -8.27 -8.55
N THR A 193 -10.81 -9.05 -8.40
CA THR A 193 -11.22 -10.04 -9.39
C THR A 193 -12.74 -10.20 -9.42
N ASN A 194 -13.25 -10.45 -10.62
CA ASN A 194 -14.65 -10.83 -10.84
C ASN A 194 -14.87 -12.35 -10.88
N ARG A 195 -13.80 -13.14 -10.90
CA ARG A 195 -13.87 -14.61 -10.90
C ARG A 195 -13.68 -15.18 -9.50
N PRO A 196 -14.52 -16.15 -9.07
CA PRO A 196 -14.31 -16.89 -7.84
C PRO A 196 -12.97 -17.63 -7.87
N PHE A 197 -12.30 -17.73 -6.71
CA PHE A 197 -11.02 -18.43 -6.54
C PHE A 197 -11.06 -19.91 -6.99
N ALA A 198 -12.25 -20.51 -7.08
CA ALA A 198 -12.44 -21.89 -7.56
C ALA A 198 -12.06 -22.10 -9.05
N GLU A 199 -12.00 -21.03 -9.85
CA GLU A 199 -11.52 -21.07 -11.25
C GLU A 199 -9.99 -20.91 -11.36
N TRP A 200 -9.28 -20.69 -10.24
CA TRP A 200 -7.81 -20.63 -10.17
C TRP A 200 -7.17 -22.02 -9.91
N ARG A 201 -7.94 -23.10 -10.07
CA ARG A 201 -7.51 -24.49 -9.86
C ARG A 201 -6.56 -24.95 -10.97
N GLU A 202 -5.31 -24.52 -10.87
CA GLU A 202 -4.11 -25.29 -11.25
C GLU A 202 -2.82 -24.79 -10.55
N ILE A 203 -2.94 -23.95 -9.51
CA ILE A 203 -1.81 -23.58 -8.65
C ILE A 203 -2.15 -24.02 -7.23
N GLU A 204 -1.85 -25.28 -6.93
CA GLU A 204 -1.82 -25.76 -5.54
C GLU A 204 -0.67 -25.07 -4.82
N GLN A 205 -1.01 -24.14 -3.93
CA GLN A 205 -0.16 -23.81 -2.78
C GLN A 205 -0.98 -23.99 -1.50
N PRO A 206 -0.45 -24.69 -0.49
CA PRO A 206 -1.04 -24.69 0.83
C PRO A 206 -0.90 -23.27 1.41
N ASP A 207 -1.92 -22.83 2.13
CA ASP A 207 -2.05 -21.51 2.79
C ASP A 207 -2.62 -20.36 1.95
N VAL A 208 -3.92 -20.43 1.63
CA VAL A 208 -4.72 -19.26 1.23
C VAL A 208 -5.80 -18.99 2.28
N TRP A 209 -5.64 -17.89 3.01
CA TRP A 209 -6.56 -17.43 4.05
C TRP A 209 -7.87 -16.88 3.44
N LYS A 210 -9.01 -17.42 3.91
CA LYS A 210 -10.36 -16.82 3.78
C LYS A 210 -10.46 -15.66 4.78
N ILE A 211 -11.18 -14.59 4.44
CA ILE A 211 -11.43 -13.46 5.35
C ILE A 211 -11.91 -13.97 6.71
N GLY A 212 -11.06 -13.77 7.72
CA GLY A 212 -11.25 -14.04 9.13
C GLY A 212 -10.13 -13.35 9.90
N ARG A 213 -10.33 -13.04 11.18
CA ARG A 213 -9.22 -12.76 12.11
C ARG A 213 -9.06 -14.02 12.95
N ALA A 214 -7.84 -14.56 13.06
CA ALA A 214 -7.55 -15.62 14.02
C ALA A 214 -7.51 -15.01 15.43
N GLY A 215 -8.67 -14.94 16.09
CA GLY A 215 -8.73 -14.75 17.53
C GLY A 215 -8.28 -16.04 18.22
N VAL A 216 -7.27 -15.93 19.08
CA VAL A 216 -6.80 -17.01 19.95
C VAL A 216 -7.97 -17.50 20.81
N ARG A 217 -8.46 -18.72 20.54
CA ARG A 217 -9.27 -19.46 21.51
C ARG A 217 -8.31 -20.21 22.44
N HIS A 218 -8.34 -19.87 23.72
CA HIS A 218 -7.76 -20.73 24.75
C HIS A 218 -8.59 -22.03 24.89
N PRO A 219 -7.96 -23.20 25.02
CA PRO A 219 -8.67 -24.44 25.28
C PRO A 219 -9.00 -24.53 26.77
N GLY A 220 -10.28 -24.49 27.13
CA GLY A 220 -10.75 -24.88 28.46
C GLY A 220 -11.93 -24.09 29.01
N SER A 221 -13.16 -24.51 28.67
CA SER A 221 -14.32 -24.50 29.59
C SER A 221 -15.51 -25.23 28.94
N PRO A 222 -16.35 -25.94 29.73
CA PRO A 222 -17.09 -27.12 29.27
C PRO A 222 -18.52 -26.84 28.79
N THR A 223 -18.97 -27.75 27.93
CA THR A 223 -20.34 -28.14 27.48
C THR A 223 -21.43 -27.07 27.45
#